data_AF-A0A2E9AL24-F1
#
_entry.id   AF-A0A2E9AL24-F1
#
_cell.length_a   1.000
_cell.length_b   1.000
_cell.length_c   1.000
_cell.angle_alpha   90.00
_cell.angle_beta   90.00
_cell.angle_gamma   90.00
#
_symmetry.space_group_name_H-M   'P 1'
#
loop_
_entity.id
_entity.type
_entity.pdbx_description
1 polymer ?
#
loop_
_entity_poly.entity_id
_entity_poly.type
_entity_poly.pdbx_seq_one_letter_code
_entity_poly.pdbx_strand_id
1 'polypeptide(L)'
;MRMSLSLAASLHIPFRQASNRCATLWPGLMLCLCLAGLSYVISAWPALNRVVPLSALTVGILVGVVLRLCVVLPARVEPGIRWTLHYLLRAGIVLLGFRVVVQDLLSVGVGGLVLVTTAVVSTIVLAIALGRLLKLPDTLSVLVGCGTGICGASAVVAVDGVIRARGQDVACAIAMVTVFGTIAMFAYPAIAPHIGLSEAAYSAWAGSSIHEV
;
A
#
# COMPACT_ATOMS: atom_id res chain seq x y z
N MET A 1 -11.08 37.77 -23.75
CA MET A 1 -12.45 37.37 -23.34
C MET A 1 -12.93 36.25 -24.28
N ARG A 2 -12.63 34.97 -23.94
CA ARG A 2 -13.13 33.68 -24.52
C ARG A 2 -12.05 32.58 -24.37
N MET A 3 -11.75 32.14 -23.15
CA MET A 3 -10.94 30.92 -22.89
C MET A 3 -11.42 30.17 -21.64
N SER A 4 -12.70 30.29 -21.26
CA SER A 4 -13.25 29.73 -20.00
C SER A 4 -14.43 28.78 -20.18
N LEU A 5 -14.59 28.13 -21.35
CA LEU A 5 -15.78 27.31 -21.64
C LEU A 5 -15.48 25.85 -22.07
N SER A 6 -14.25 25.37 -21.92
CA SER A 6 -13.87 23.98 -22.26
C SER A 6 -13.36 23.18 -21.06
N LEU A 7 -13.98 23.33 -19.89
CA LEU A 7 -13.67 22.49 -18.71
C LEU A 7 -14.91 21.95 -17.96
N ALA A 8 -16.12 22.32 -18.38
CA ALA A 8 -17.36 21.86 -17.74
C ALA A 8 -17.96 20.57 -18.36
N ALA A 9 -17.34 20.01 -19.40
CA ALA A 9 -17.93 18.91 -20.18
C ALA A 9 -17.55 17.48 -19.71
N SER A 10 -16.71 17.32 -18.68
CA SER A 10 -16.22 16.01 -18.24
C SER A 10 -16.98 15.41 -17.03
N LEU A 11 -18.12 15.99 -16.63
CA LEU A 11 -18.87 15.59 -15.42
C LEU A 11 -20.19 14.86 -15.71
N HIS A 12 -20.41 14.38 -16.92
CA HIS A 12 -21.48 13.43 -17.21
C HIS A 12 -20.90 12.02 -17.27
N ILE A 13 -20.96 11.29 -16.15
CA ILE A 13 -20.83 9.83 -16.13
C ILE A 13 -22.25 9.27 -16.38
N PRO A 14 -22.61 8.87 -17.61
CA PRO A 14 -23.94 8.30 -17.85
C PRO A 14 -24.06 6.95 -17.14
N PHE A 15 -25.01 6.85 -16.21
CA PHE A 15 -25.38 5.62 -15.49
C PHE A 15 -25.90 4.48 -16.40
N ARG A 16 -26.04 4.69 -17.72
CA ARG A 16 -26.61 3.75 -18.69
C ARG A 16 -25.68 2.61 -19.15
N GLN A 17 -24.44 2.54 -18.66
CA GLN A 17 -23.40 1.59 -19.10
C GLN A 17 -23.21 0.38 -18.16
N ALA A 18 -24.22 -0.12 -17.44
CA ALA A 18 -24.01 -1.25 -16.51
C ALA A 18 -23.79 -2.61 -17.23
N SER A 19 -24.42 -2.84 -18.39
CA SER A 19 -24.34 -4.13 -19.11
C SER A 19 -23.01 -4.34 -19.87
N ASN A 20 -22.46 -3.29 -20.51
CA ASN A 20 -21.14 -3.37 -21.17
C ASN A 20 -19.96 -3.32 -20.20
N ARG A 21 -20.19 -2.91 -18.95
CA ARG A 21 -19.14 -2.81 -17.92
C ARG A 21 -18.53 -4.17 -17.59
N CYS A 22 -19.34 -5.22 -17.40
CA CYS A 22 -18.83 -6.57 -17.12
C CYS A 22 -17.96 -7.12 -18.27
N ALA A 23 -18.37 -6.92 -19.52
CA ALA A 23 -17.61 -7.37 -20.69
C ALA A 23 -16.25 -6.64 -20.83
N THR A 24 -16.19 -5.36 -20.45
CA THR A 24 -14.93 -4.59 -20.46
C THR A 24 -14.00 -4.87 -19.27
N LEU A 25 -14.50 -5.41 -18.17
CA LEU A 25 -13.69 -5.72 -16.97
C LEU A 25 -13.07 -7.11 -17.01
N TRP A 26 -13.77 -8.05 -17.65
CA TRP A 26 -13.40 -9.47 -17.70
C TRP A 26 -11.95 -9.74 -18.17
N PRO A 27 -11.43 -9.10 -19.24
CA PRO A 27 -10.08 -9.39 -19.72
C PRO A 27 -8.99 -9.05 -18.70
N GLY A 28 -9.14 -7.93 -17.99
CA GLY A 28 -8.20 -7.52 -16.94
C GLY A 28 -8.32 -8.34 -15.67
N LEU A 29 -9.55 -8.70 -15.29
CA LEU A 29 -9.78 -9.56 -14.13
C LEU A 29 -9.17 -10.95 -14.33
N MET A 30 -9.39 -11.56 -15.50
CA MET A 30 -8.81 -12.86 -15.87
C MET A 30 -7.28 -12.81 -15.88
N LEU A 31 -6.68 -11.76 -16.43
CA LEU A 31 -5.23 -11.62 -16.41
C LEU A 31 -4.70 -11.57 -14.96
N CYS A 32 -5.29 -10.75 -14.09
CA CYS A 32 -4.91 -10.69 -12.68
C CYS A 32 -5.09 -12.06 -11.98
N LEU A 33 -6.18 -12.78 -12.26
CA LEU A 33 -6.45 -14.09 -11.68
C LEU A 33 -5.44 -15.15 -12.15
N CYS A 34 -5.13 -15.17 -13.45
CA CYS A 34 -4.13 -16.07 -14.02
C CYS A 34 -2.74 -15.79 -13.46
N LEU A 35 -2.36 -14.52 -13.34
CA LEU A 35 -1.08 -14.13 -12.73
C LEU A 35 -1.02 -14.55 -11.26
N ALA A 36 -2.07 -14.28 -10.47
CA ALA A 36 -2.13 -14.69 -9.07
C ALA A 36 -2.04 -16.22 -8.92
N GLY A 37 -2.76 -16.97 -9.75
CA GLY A 37 -2.69 -18.43 -9.77
C GLY A 37 -1.31 -18.95 -10.16
N LEU A 38 -0.70 -18.36 -11.19
CA LEU A 38 0.66 -18.71 -11.62
C LEU A 38 1.68 -18.44 -10.50
N SER A 39 1.59 -17.30 -9.83
CA SER A 39 2.47 -16.97 -8.70
C SER A 39 2.30 -17.92 -7.53
N TYR A 40 1.07 -18.36 -7.23
CA TYR A 40 0.81 -19.35 -6.20
C TYR A 40 1.42 -20.72 -6.56
N VAL A 41 1.23 -21.17 -7.81
CA VAL A 41 1.81 -22.44 -8.29
C VAL A 41 3.33 -22.41 -8.28
N ILE A 42 3.95 -21.30 -8.73
CA ILE A 42 5.41 -21.12 -8.71
C ILE A 42 5.94 -21.12 -7.27
N SER A 43 5.28 -20.41 -6.35
CA SER A 43 5.67 -20.35 -4.94
C SER A 43 5.52 -21.72 -4.24
N ALA A 44 4.55 -22.53 -4.64
CA ALA A 44 4.35 -23.88 -4.10
C ALA A 44 5.34 -24.93 -4.63
N TRP A 45 6.21 -24.60 -5.60
CA TRP A 45 7.15 -25.56 -6.18
C TRP A 45 8.29 -25.90 -5.19
N PRO A 46 8.42 -27.17 -4.73
CA PRO A 46 9.37 -27.55 -3.67
C PRO A 46 10.85 -27.27 -3.95
N ALA A 47 11.24 -27.21 -5.23
CA ALA A 47 12.63 -26.96 -5.64
C ALA A 47 13.06 -25.50 -5.43
N LEU A 48 12.12 -24.55 -5.54
CA LEU A 48 12.41 -23.11 -5.43
C LEU A 48 12.39 -22.65 -3.97
N ASN A 49 11.44 -23.18 -3.18
CA ASN A 49 11.23 -22.80 -1.77
C ASN A 49 12.38 -23.26 -0.84
N ARG A 50 13.26 -24.16 -1.30
CA ARG A 50 14.45 -24.58 -0.55
C ARG A 50 15.64 -23.63 -0.69
N VAL A 51 15.69 -22.81 -1.74
CA VAL A 51 16.84 -21.93 -2.05
C VAL A 51 16.54 -20.49 -1.65
N VAL A 52 15.31 -20.02 -1.83
CA VAL A 52 14.85 -18.71 -1.37
C VAL A 52 13.39 -18.85 -0.90
N PRO A 53 13.06 -18.58 0.38
CA PRO A 53 11.68 -18.58 0.86
C PRO A 53 10.93 -17.37 0.27
N LEU A 54 10.54 -17.47 -0.99
CA LEU A 54 9.81 -16.43 -1.69
C LEU A 54 8.32 -16.54 -1.40
N SER A 55 7.77 -15.52 -0.75
CA SER A 55 6.32 -15.41 -0.59
C SER A 55 5.63 -15.32 -1.96
N ALA A 56 4.40 -15.83 -2.05
CA ALA A 56 3.59 -15.73 -3.26
C ALA A 56 3.40 -14.27 -3.73
N LEU A 57 3.42 -13.31 -2.79
CA LEU A 57 3.38 -11.87 -3.08
C LEU A 57 4.64 -11.41 -3.83
N THR A 58 5.82 -11.77 -3.33
CA THR A 58 7.10 -11.41 -3.97
C THR A 58 7.18 -11.98 -5.39
N VAL A 59 6.78 -13.24 -5.57
CA VAL A 59 6.71 -13.88 -6.89
C VAL A 59 5.70 -13.15 -7.79
N GLY A 60 4.53 -12.78 -7.25
CA GLY A 60 3.51 -12.01 -7.97
C GLY A 60 4.02 -10.67 -8.48
N ILE A 61 4.72 -9.91 -7.64
CA ILE A 61 5.31 -8.63 -8.02
C ILE A 61 6.35 -8.84 -9.12
N LEU A 62 7.26 -9.80 -8.97
CA LEU A 62 8.30 -10.08 -9.97
C LEU A 62 7.71 -10.48 -11.33
N VAL A 63 6.76 -11.42 -11.34
CA VAL A 63 6.09 -11.85 -12.57
C VAL A 63 5.33 -10.69 -13.21
N GLY A 64 4.65 -9.86 -12.41
CA GLY A 64 3.95 -8.67 -12.88
C GLY A 64 4.89 -7.63 -13.53
N VAL A 65 6.05 -7.37 -12.90
CA VAL A 65 7.08 -6.47 -13.44
C VAL A 65 7.65 -7.01 -14.75
N VAL A 66 8.02 -8.30 -14.80
CA VAL A 66 8.53 -8.95 -16.01
C VAL A 66 7.50 -8.89 -17.14
N LEU A 67 6.23 -9.21 -16.86
CA LEU A 67 5.16 -9.12 -17.85
C LEU A 67 5.04 -7.69 -18.41
N ARG A 68 5.06 -6.68 -17.53
CA ARG A 68 4.92 -5.29 -17.95
C ARG A 68 6.13 -4.77 -18.74
N LEU A 69 7.32 -5.31 -18.47
CA LEU A 69 8.54 -4.94 -19.19
C LEU A 69 8.64 -5.64 -20.56
N CYS A 70 8.19 -6.91 -20.64
CA CYS A 70 8.31 -7.72 -21.85
C CYS A 70 7.11 -7.59 -22.81
N VAL A 71 5.93 -7.20 -22.32
CA VAL A 71 4.67 -7.23 -23.09
C VAL A 71 3.92 -5.91 -22.99
N VAL A 72 3.60 -5.34 -24.16
CA VAL A 72 2.65 -4.22 -24.25
C VAL A 72 1.24 -4.77 -24.12
N LEU A 73 0.59 -4.49 -23.00
CA LEU A 73 -0.77 -4.94 -22.70
C LEU A 73 -1.79 -4.17 -23.55
N PRO A 74 -2.80 -4.84 -24.14
CA PRO A 74 -3.83 -4.17 -24.90
C PRO A 74 -4.71 -3.28 -24.00
N ALA A 75 -5.16 -2.13 -24.53
CA ALA A 75 -5.96 -1.15 -23.78
C ALA A 75 -7.27 -1.72 -23.18
N ARG A 76 -7.75 -2.87 -23.69
CA ARG A 76 -8.95 -3.57 -23.18
C ARG A 76 -8.76 -4.19 -21.79
N VAL A 77 -7.52 -4.35 -21.33
CA VAL A 77 -7.19 -5.03 -20.07
C VAL A 77 -7.12 -4.02 -18.91
N GLU A 78 -6.77 -2.76 -19.21
CA GLU A 78 -6.59 -1.66 -18.27
C GLU A 78 -7.82 -1.43 -17.35
N PRO A 79 -9.09 -1.44 -17.82
CA PRO A 79 -10.24 -1.22 -16.96
C PRO A 79 -10.38 -2.29 -15.87
N GLY A 80 -10.13 -3.57 -16.22
CA GLY A 80 -10.19 -4.69 -15.28
C GLY A 80 -9.06 -4.62 -14.24
N ILE A 81 -7.84 -4.29 -14.66
CA ILE A 81 -6.70 -4.12 -13.73
C ILE A 81 -7.00 -3.01 -12.71
N ARG A 82 -7.50 -1.85 -13.17
CA ARG A 82 -7.86 -0.74 -12.29
C ARG A 82 -8.97 -1.11 -11.31
N TRP A 83 -9.98 -1.85 -11.78
CA TRP A 83 -11.05 -2.31 -10.91
C TRP A 83 -10.52 -3.26 -9.81
N THR A 84 -9.68 -4.22 -10.18
CA THR A 84 -8.99 -5.11 -9.21
C THR A 84 -8.19 -4.31 -8.20
N LEU A 85 -7.41 -3.31 -8.65
CA LEU A 85 -6.58 -2.45 -7.80
C LEU A 85 -7.41 -1.65 -6.79
N HIS A 86 -8.58 -1.14 -7.19
CA HIS A 86 -9.38 -0.28 -6.32
C HIS A 86 -10.38 -1.03 -5.44
N TYR A 87 -10.99 -2.10 -5.95
CA TYR A 87 -12.05 -2.81 -5.23
C TYR A 87 -11.53 -4.09 -4.59
N LEU A 88 -10.93 -4.98 -5.38
CA LEU A 88 -10.51 -6.29 -4.88
C LEU A 88 -9.33 -6.18 -3.91
N LEU A 89 -8.33 -5.34 -4.23
CA LEU A 89 -7.20 -5.10 -3.35
C LEU A 89 -7.63 -4.46 -2.03
N ARG A 90 -8.50 -3.45 -2.07
CA ARG A 90 -9.03 -2.82 -0.84
C ARG A 90 -9.86 -3.79 -0.02
N ALA A 91 -10.71 -4.59 -0.65
CA ALA A 91 -11.45 -5.65 0.05
C ALA A 91 -10.48 -6.64 0.72
N GLY A 92 -9.42 -7.04 0.01
CA GLY A 92 -8.36 -7.88 0.55
C GLY A 92 -7.64 -7.25 1.76
N ILE A 93 -7.28 -5.97 1.69
CA ILE A 93 -6.64 -5.24 2.80
C ILE A 93 -7.57 -5.16 4.02
N VAL A 94 -8.86 -4.88 3.82
CA VAL A 94 -9.84 -4.84 4.91
C VAL A 94 -10.00 -6.22 5.56
N LEU A 95 -10.11 -7.28 4.76
CA LEU A 95 -10.19 -8.66 5.24
C LEU A 95 -8.91 -9.10 5.95
N LEU A 96 -7.74 -8.70 5.42
CA LEU A 96 -6.44 -8.95 6.04
C LEU A 96 -6.33 -8.26 7.39
N GLY A 97 -6.72 -6.98 7.48
CA GLY A 97 -6.77 -6.23 8.73
C GLY A 97 -7.71 -6.88 9.75
N PHE A 98 -8.91 -7.30 9.32
CA PHE A 98 -9.83 -8.04 10.18
C PHE A 98 -9.23 -9.35 10.69
N ARG A 99 -8.61 -10.12 9.81
CA ARG A 99 -7.93 -11.38 10.17
C ARG A 99 -6.81 -11.14 11.18
N VAL A 100 -5.94 -10.15 10.95
CA VAL A 100 -4.83 -9.80 11.85
C VAL A 100 -5.37 -9.38 13.21
N VAL A 101 -6.34 -8.46 13.27
CA VAL A 101 -6.94 -8.02 14.53
C VAL A 101 -7.56 -9.19 15.31
N VAL A 102 -8.28 -10.09 14.65
CA VAL A 102 -8.86 -11.27 15.31
C VAL A 102 -7.78 -12.23 15.80
N GLN A 103 -6.75 -12.51 14.99
CA GLN A 103 -5.65 -13.39 15.38
C GLN A 103 -4.82 -12.80 16.53
N ASP A 104 -4.49 -11.51 16.47
CA ASP A 104 -3.73 -10.81 17.51
C ASP A 104 -4.52 -10.74 18.81
N LEU A 105 -5.83 -10.48 18.75
CA LEU A 105 -6.70 -10.45 19.92
C LEU A 105 -6.81 -11.82 20.59
N LEU A 106 -6.75 -12.92 19.82
CA LEU A 106 -6.81 -14.29 20.35
C LEU A 106 -5.45 -14.80 20.88
N SER A 107 -4.34 -14.35 20.29
CA SER A 107 -3.00 -14.88 20.59
C SER A 107 -2.19 -13.99 21.54
N VAL A 108 -2.19 -12.68 21.31
CA VAL A 108 -1.45 -11.68 22.09
C VAL A 108 -2.37 -10.98 23.10
N GLY A 109 -3.69 -11.05 22.89
CA GLY A 109 -4.67 -10.40 23.75
C GLY A 109 -4.62 -8.89 23.67
N VAL A 110 -5.06 -8.22 24.74
CA VAL A 110 -5.08 -6.75 24.85
C VAL A 110 -3.67 -6.15 24.71
N GLY A 111 -2.61 -6.90 25.01
CA GLY A 111 -1.22 -6.44 24.91
C GLY A 111 -0.79 -6.03 23.50
N GLY A 112 -1.15 -6.83 22.48
CA GLY A 112 -0.83 -6.52 21.08
C GLY A 112 -1.57 -5.28 20.59
N LEU A 113 -2.85 -5.16 20.95
CA LEU A 113 -3.66 -3.99 20.61
C LEU A 113 -3.11 -2.71 21.24
N VAL A 114 -2.70 -2.77 22.51
CA VAL A 114 -2.08 -1.63 23.21
C VAL A 114 -0.75 -1.26 22.55
N LEU A 115 0.09 -2.25 22.21
CA LEU A 115 1.37 -2.00 21.54
C LEU A 115 1.16 -1.29 20.20
N VAL A 116 0.30 -1.82 19.33
CA VAL A 116 0.01 -1.23 18.01
C VAL A 116 -0.58 0.17 18.17
N THR A 117 -1.58 0.34 19.04
CA THR A 117 -2.22 1.65 19.25
C THR A 117 -1.21 2.67 19.76
N THR A 118 -0.36 2.27 20.72
CA THR A 118 0.67 3.17 21.27
C THR A 118 1.74 3.50 20.23
N ALA A 119 2.17 2.53 19.42
CA ALA A 119 3.13 2.76 18.33
C ALA A 119 2.58 3.72 17.27
N VAL A 120 1.33 3.50 16.82
CA VAL A 120 0.66 4.37 15.84
C VAL A 120 0.48 5.79 16.39
N VAL A 121 -0.08 5.93 17.60
CA VAL A 121 -0.33 7.23 18.22
C VAL A 121 0.98 7.97 18.48
N SER A 122 2.00 7.30 19.03
CA SER A 122 3.31 7.92 19.27
C SER A 122 3.98 8.35 17.96
N THR A 123 3.89 7.56 16.89
CA THR A 123 4.43 7.91 15.56
C THR A 123 3.73 9.15 15.00
N ILE A 124 2.40 9.21 15.05
CA ILE A 124 1.63 10.37 14.55
C ILE A 124 1.96 11.62 15.37
N VAL A 125 1.96 11.52 16.71
CA VAL A 125 2.27 12.64 17.60
C VAL A 125 3.69 13.14 17.35
N LEU A 126 4.66 12.25 17.24
CA LEU A 126 6.05 12.60 17.00
C LEU A 126 6.22 13.23 15.62
N ALA A 127 5.57 12.70 14.59
CA ALA A 127 5.59 13.28 13.24
C ALA A 127 4.98 14.69 13.22
N ILE A 128 3.88 14.93 13.94
CA ILE A 128 3.29 16.26 14.07
C ILE A 128 4.21 17.21 14.85
N ALA A 129 4.82 16.74 15.94
CA ALA A 129 5.74 17.54 16.74
C ALA A 129 7.00 17.94 15.95
N LEU A 130 7.62 16.98 15.26
CA LEU A 130 8.74 17.23 14.35
C LEU A 130 8.32 18.12 13.18
N GLY A 131 7.11 17.90 12.65
CA GLY A 131 6.49 18.71 11.62
C GLY A 131 6.45 20.20 12.00
N ARG A 132 5.95 20.48 13.20
CA ARG A 132 5.90 21.83 13.76
C ARG A 132 7.28 22.41 14.04
N LEU A 133 8.22 21.59 14.53
CA LEU A 133 9.61 22.02 14.74
C LEU A 133 10.30 22.43 13.43
N LEU A 134 10.03 21.69 12.36
CA LEU A 134 10.50 21.97 11.00
C LEU A 134 9.66 23.05 10.27
N LYS A 135 8.65 23.62 10.94
CA LYS A 135 7.73 24.64 10.40
C LYS A 135 6.97 24.18 9.16
N LEU A 136 6.65 22.89 9.08
CA LEU A 136 5.81 22.32 8.03
C LEU A 136 4.34 22.73 8.24
N PRO A 137 3.52 22.82 7.18
CA PRO A 137 2.08 22.98 7.31
C PRO A 137 1.48 21.86 8.16
N ASP A 138 0.52 22.19 9.04
CA ASP A 138 -0.13 21.20 9.91
C ASP A 138 -0.78 20.07 9.08
N THR A 139 -1.40 20.40 7.94
CA THR A 139 -1.97 19.42 7.01
C THR A 139 -0.93 18.43 6.50
N LEU A 140 0.25 18.93 6.10
CA LEU A 140 1.34 18.07 5.61
C LEU A 140 1.89 17.18 6.73
N SER A 141 2.00 17.73 7.94
CA SER A 141 2.55 17.00 9.09
C SER A 141 1.61 15.87 9.55
N VAL A 142 0.30 16.10 9.51
CA VAL A 142 -0.71 15.07 9.76
C VAL A 142 -0.67 14.00 8.67
N LEU A 143 -0.61 14.39 7.40
CA LEU A 143 -0.55 13.44 6.28
C LEU A 143 0.70 12.56 6.36
N VAL A 144 1.88 13.14 6.63
CA VAL A 144 3.13 12.39 6.80
C VAL A 144 3.04 11.48 8.03
N GLY A 145 2.53 11.97 9.16
CA GLY A 145 2.37 11.16 10.37
C GLY A 145 1.47 9.94 10.16
N CYS A 146 0.31 10.14 9.54
CA CYS A 146 -0.60 9.03 9.22
C CYS A 146 -0.02 8.09 8.16
N GLY A 147 0.69 8.63 7.17
CA GLY A 147 1.38 7.82 6.16
C GLY A 147 2.43 6.90 6.77
N THR A 148 3.36 7.48 7.53
CA THR A 148 4.47 6.73 8.14
C THR A 148 3.99 5.75 9.22
N GLY A 149 2.94 6.08 9.98
CA GLY A 149 2.51 5.30 11.14
C GLY A 149 1.47 4.21 10.89
N ILE A 150 0.91 4.06 9.68
CA ILE A 150 -0.20 3.11 9.44
C ILE A 150 0.09 2.18 8.26
N CYS A 151 -0.10 2.66 7.03
CA CYS A 151 -0.01 1.86 5.81
C CYS A 151 0.39 2.71 4.60
N GLY A 152 1.18 3.76 4.86
CA GLY A 152 1.86 4.48 3.81
C GLY A 152 0.98 5.41 2.99
N ALA A 153 1.21 5.40 1.68
CA ALA A 153 0.44 6.20 0.72
C ALA A 153 -1.07 5.95 0.79
N SER A 154 -1.51 4.73 1.14
CA SER A 154 -2.93 4.41 1.27
C SER A 154 -3.60 5.15 2.45
N ALA A 155 -2.88 5.33 3.56
CA ALA A 155 -3.32 6.14 4.68
C ALA A 155 -3.39 7.64 4.32
N VAL A 156 -2.39 8.15 3.58
CA VAL A 156 -2.37 9.55 3.13
C VAL A 156 -3.62 9.86 2.30
N VAL A 157 -3.97 8.99 1.34
CA VAL A 157 -5.16 9.18 0.49
C VAL A 157 -6.46 9.07 1.30
N ALA A 158 -6.52 8.18 2.30
CA ALA A 158 -7.69 8.05 3.17
C ALA A 158 -7.91 9.31 4.03
N VAL A 159 -6.83 9.84 4.62
CA VAL A 159 -6.88 11.04 5.47
C VAL A 159 -7.19 12.28 4.64
N ASP A 160 -6.62 12.42 3.45
CA ASP A 160 -6.95 13.50 2.52
C ASP A 160 -8.46 13.58 2.22
N GLY A 161 -9.13 12.44 2.08
CA GLY A 161 -10.59 12.38 1.90
C GLY A 161 -11.40 13.02 3.05
N VAL A 162 -10.81 13.11 4.24
CA VAL A 162 -11.44 13.70 5.44
C VAL A 162 -11.02 15.17 5.61
N ILE A 163 -9.72 15.46 5.58
CA ILE A 163 -9.19 16.80 5.87
C ILE A 163 -9.15 17.72 4.64
N ARG A 164 -9.36 17.17 3.44
CA ARG A 164 -9.32 17.86 2.14
C ARG A 164 -8.07 18.72 1.99
N ALA A 165 -6.91 18.05 2.05
CA ALA A 165 -5.63 18.74 1.97
C ALA A 165 -5.39 19.31 0.56
N ARG A 166 -4.41 20.20 0.45
CA ARG A 166 -3.98 20.72 -0.86
C ARG A 166 -3.28 19.59 -1.61
N GLY A 167 -3.55 19.46 -2.91
CA GLY A 167 -2.94 18.39 -3.73
C GLY A 167 -1.40 18.38 -3.68
N GLN A 168 -0.77 19.54 -3.54
CA GLN A 168 0.69 19.65 -3.34
C GLN A 168 1.16 19.01 -2.01
N ASP A 169 0.37 19.13 -0.94
CA ASP A 169 0.71 18.56 0.37
C ASP A 169 0.53 17.04 0.35
N VAL A 170 -0.52 16.55 -0.34
CA VAL A 170 -0.76 15.10 -0.55
C VAL A 170 0.38 14.48 -1.35
N ALA A 171 0.75 15.09 -2.48
CA ALA A 171 1.83 14.59 -3.33
C ALA A 171 3.18 14.61 -2.58
N CYS A 172 3.44 15.68 -1.81
CA CYS A 172 4.65 15.80 -1.00
C CYS A 172 4.70 14.74 0.12
N ALA A 173 3.58 14.50 0.81
CA ALA A 173 3.48 13.47 1.83
C ALA A 173 3.74 12.07 1.25
N ILE A 174 3.09 11.71 0.15
CA ILE A 174 3.31 10.42 -0.52
C ILE A 174 4.79 10.27 -0.91
N ALA A 175 5.38 11.30 -1.52
CA ALA A 175 6.79 11.26 -1.93
C ALA A 175 7.74 11.07 -0.73
N MET A 176 7.54 11.83 0.36
CA MET A 176 8.36 11.70 1.57
C MET A 176 8.24 10.30 2.18
N VAL A 177 7.01 9.83 2.38
CA VAL A 177 6.74 8.52 2.99
C VAL A 177 7.35 7.39 2.15
N THR A 178 7.19 7.42 0.83
CA THR A 178 7.77 6.40 -0.06
C THR A 178 9.30 6.46 -0.08
N VAL A 179 9.90 7.65 -0.15
CA VAL A 179 11.37 7.79 -0.18
C VAL A 179 11.98 7.30 1.13
N PHE A 180 11.48 7.76 2.28
CA PHE A 180 12.00 7.33 3.57
C PHE A 180 11.71 5.86 3.86
N GLY A 181 10.53 5.36 3.48
CA GLY A 181 10.19 3.94 3.60
C GLY A 181 11.11 3.06 2.75
N THR A 182 11.41 3.46 1.51
CA THR A 182 12.36 2.75 0.65
C THR A 182 13.76 2.75 1.25
N ILE A 183 14.23 3.89 1.75
CA ILE A 183 15.53 3.98 2.42
C ILE A 183 15.56 3.04 3.64
N ALA A 184 14.54 3.07 4.49
CA ALA A 184 14.44 2.21 5.66
C ALA A 184 14.44 0.72 5.29
N MET A 185 13.75 0.34 4.23
CA MET A 185 13.69 -1.04 3.71
C MET A 185 15.08 -1.60 3.40
N PHE A 186 16.00 -0.79 2.87
CA PHE A 186 17.38 -1.23 2.61
C PHE A 186 18.30 -1.02 3.81
N ALA A 187 18.10 0.05 4.58
CA ALA A 187 18.93 0.38 5.73
C ALA A 187 18.78 -0.64 6.86
N TYR A 188 17.56 -1.09 7.17
CA TYR A 188 17.31 -2.02 8.28
C TYR A 188 18.06 -3.35 8.11
N PRO A 189 17.95 -4.07 6.97
CA PRO A 189 18.71 -5.29 6.74
C PRO A 189 20.23 -5.06 6.70
N ALA A 190 20.67 -3.91 6.17
CA ALA A 190 22.09 -3.58 6.12
C ALA A 190 22.69 -3.34 7.52
N ILE A 191 21.91 -2.76 8.43
CA ILE A 191 22.36 -2.46 9.80
C ILE A 191 22.15 -3.65 10.72
N ALA A 192 21.20 -4.55 10.44
CA ALA A 192 20.86 -5.74 11.22
C ALA A 192 22.07 -6.54 11.78
N PRO A 193 23.10 -6.90 10.99
CA PRO A 193 24.25 -7.65 11.51
C PRO A 193 25.14 -6.85 12.48
N HIS A 194 25.01 -5.53 12.52
CA HIS A 194 25.84 -4.64 13.34
C HIS A 194 25.20 -4.26 14.69
N ILE A 195 23.89 -4.49 14.85
CA ILE A 195 23.14 -4.04 16.04
C ILE A 195 23.16 -5.07 17.18
N GLY A 196 23.58 -6.31 16.91
CA GLY A 196 23.64 -7.38 17.92
C GLY A 196 22.28 -7.78 18.51
N LEU A 197 21.17 -7.39 17.87
CA LEU A 197 19.82 -7.74 18.29
C LEU A 197 19.54 -9.22 18.04
N SER A 198 18.75 -9.85 18.91
CA SER A 198 18.21 -11.18 18.63
C SER A 198 17.26 -11.14 17.44
N GLU A 199 17.12 -12.25 16.70
CA GLU A 199 16.21 -12.32 15.54
C GLU A 199 14.77 -11.93 15.89
N ALA A 200 14.29 -12.32 17.07
CA ALA A 200 12.97 -11.96 17.56
C ALA A 200 12.84 -10.44 17.83
N ALA A 201 13.85 -9.80 18.40
CA ALA A 201 13.84 -8.36 18.66
C ALA A 201 13.97 -7.55 17.36
N TYR A 202 14.84 -7.99 16.44
CA TYR A 202 14.99 -7.36 15.13
C TYR A 202 13.70 -7.48 14.32
N SER A 203 13.09 -8.66 14.26
CA SER A 203 11.83 -8.86 13.52
C SER A 203 10.67 -8.06 14.11
N ALA A 204 10.58 -7.96 15.44
CA ALA A 204 9.58 -7.12 16.10
C ALA A 204 9.81 -5.62 15.80
N TRP A 205 11.07 -5.16 15.84
CA TRP A 205 11.40 -3.77 15.55
C TRP A 205 11.21 -3.41 14.08
N ALA A 206 11.68 -4.24 13.16
CA ALA A 206 11.52 -4.03 11.72
C ALA A 206 10.03 -4.09 11.33
N GLY A 207 9.28 -5.08 11.82
CA GLY A 207 7.86 -5.23 11.52
C GLY A 207 6.97 -4.15 12.12
N SER A 208 7.38 -3.52 13.22
CA SER A 208 6.65 -2.37 13.81
C SER A 208 7.04 -1.02 13.23
N SER A 209 8.15 -0.94 12.47
CA SER A 209 8.66 0.33 11.92
C SER A 209 8.43 0.46 10.41
N ILE A 210 8.44 -0.66 9.67
CA ILE A 210 8.38 -0.67 8.21
C ILE A 210 6.99 -1.16 7.79
N HIS A 211 6.13 -0.23 7.39
CA HIS A 211 4.76 -0.50 6.95
C HIS A 211 4.57 -0.49 5.42
N GLU A 212 5.67 -0.42 4.66
CA GLU A 212 5.69 -0.31 3.18
C GLU A 212 6.02 -1.65 2.47
N VAL A 213 5.75 -2.80 3.11
CA VAL A 213 6.03 -4.16 2.57
C VAL A 213 4.76 -4.98 2.40
#